data_AF-A0A7S4P1Q1-F1
#
_entry.id   AF-A0A7S4P1Q1-F1
#
_cell.length_a   1.000
_cell.length_b   1.000
_cell.length_c   1.000
_cell.angle_alpha   90.00
_cell.angle_beta   90.00
_cell.angle_gamma   90.00
#
_symmetry.space_group_name_H-M   'P 1'
#
loop_
_entity.id
_entity.type
_entity.pdbx_description
1 polymer ?
#
loop_
_entity_poly.entity_id
_entity_poly.type
_entity_poly.pdbx_seq_one_letter_code
_entity_poly.pdbx_strand_id
1 'polypeptide(L)'
;SYGSWEEEEEEEEYNSEARNSGEGDGVEVGDDEKQFKEQPVILFLKKHLTSEELVSLYSSVDAFVLPTKGEGWGRPLIEAMAMGLPVISTNWSGLTEFMTSENSYLIPIEKFGESSGNTNHLWANPSISKLQETMRHLYTNPEEGKEVGRRAREEIERHYSQKVVTEDVVERIKKIVKRVEEEEKEKSANLENKKAEEALKQLTAPCFSRHVRIQQDKEKPNFPHSFRGEYPGKINK
;
A
#
# COMPACT_ATOMS: atom_id res chain seq x y z
N SER A 1 21.72 1.12 2.18
CA SER A 1 22.07 2.29 1.37
C SER A 1 21.13 3.40 1.78
N TYR A 2 21.55 4.24 2.73
CA TYR A 2 20.73 5.33 3.26
C TYR A 2 20.88 6.51 2.31
N GLY A 3 19.76 6.96 1.72
CA GLY A 3 19.71 8.19 0.94
C GLY A 3 19.61 9.38 1.87
N SER A 4 20.62 10.24 1.81
CA SER A 4 20.64 11.56 2.43
C SER A 4 19.65 12.45 1.68
N TRP A 5 18.64 12.98 2.37
CA TRP A 5 17.79 14.04 1.86
C TRP A 5 18.23 15.32 2.57
N GLU A 6 18.93 16.18 1.85
CA GLU A 6 19.21 17.56 2.28
C GLU A 6 17.94 18.37 2.02
N GLU A 7 17.27 18.80 3.08
CA GLU A 7 16.24 19.85 3.00
C GLU A 7 16.91 21.19 3.24
N GLU A 8 16.79 22.09 2.25
CA GLU A 8 17.19 23.48 2.33
C GLU A 8 16.33 24.21 3.37
N GLU A 9 16.96 24.73 4.42
CA GLU A 9 16.33 25.59 5.44
C GLU A 9 16.06 26.99 4.85
N GLU A 10 14.79 27.30 4.55
CA GLU A 10 14.34 28.69 4.43
C GLU A 10 14.00 29.22 5.84
N GLU A 11 14.94 29.98 6.43
CA GLU A 11 14.72 30.76 7.64
C GLU A 11 13.78 31.95 7.35
N GLU A 12 12.49 31.82 7.67
CA GLU A 12 11.62 33.00 7.84
C GLU A 12 11.86 33.62 9.23
N GLU A 13 12.66 34.67 9.24
CA GLU A 13 12.92 35.56 10.37
C GLU A 13 11.62 36.29 10.79
N TYR A 14 10.90 35.72 11.77
CA TYR A 14 9.74 36.39 12.36
C TYR A 14 10.22 37.52 13.29
N ASN A 15 10.26 38.72 12.73
CA ASN A 15 10.77 39.93 13.35
C ASN A 15 9.92 40.35 14.57
N SER A 16 10.49 40.22 15.76
CA SER A 16 9.89 40.67 17.02
C SER A 16 10.09 42.17 17.22
N GLU A 17 9.32 43.00 16.53
CA GLU A 17 9.27 44.45 16.79
C GLU A 17 7.81 44.94 16.88
N ALA A 18 7.14 44.64 17.99
CA ALA A 18 5.99 45.44 18.42
C ALA A 18 6.50 46.74 19.05
N ARG A 19 6.85 47.72 18.20
CA ARG A 19 7.13 49.10 18.63
C ARG A 19 5.82 49.78 19.00
N ASN A 20 5.77 50.19 20.27
CA ASN A 20 4.77 51.03 20.87
C ASN A 20 4.83 52.43 20.21
N SER A 21 3.86 52.79 19.38
CA SER A 21 3.63 54.17 18.94
C SER A 21 2.18 54.53 19.21
N GLY A 22 1.95 55.23 20.31
CA GLY A 22 0.69 55.88 20.59
C GLY A 22 0.57 57.18 19.80
N GLU A 23 -0.53 57.32 19.07
CA GLU A 23 -1.17 58.59 18.73
C GLU A 23 -2.67 58.29 18.56
N GLY A 24 -3.49 59.16 19.16
CA GLY A 24 -4.80 58.80 19.71
C GLY A 24 -5.93 58.56 18.71
N ASP A 25 -6.94 57.81 19.18
CA ASP A 25 -8.33 58.26 19.23
C ASP A 25 -9.09 57.38 20.24
N GLY A 26 -9.94 58.01 21.05
CA GLY A 26 -10.56 57.39 22.21
C GLY A 26 -11.44 56.18 21.86
N VAL A 27 -11.05 55.02 22.38
CA VAL A 27 -11.93 53.88 22.58
C VAL A 27 -11.83 53.55 24.07
N GLU A 28 -12.97 53.58 24.75
CA GLU A 28 -13.08 53.17 26.15
C GLU A 28 -12.44 51.78 26.30
N VAL A 29 -11.30 51.72 26.98
CA VAL A 29 -10.70 50.47 27.41
C VAL A 29 -11.63 49.94 28.49
N GLY A 30 -12.52 49.03 28.11
CA GLY A 30 -13.22 48.20 29.08
C GLY A 30 -12.17 47.49 29.91
N ASP A 31 -12.32 47.57 31.24
CA ASP A 31 -11.55 46.80 32.22
C ASP A 31 -11.81 45.29 32.03
N ASP A 32 -11.24 44.71 30.98
CA ASP A 32 -11.21 43.28 30.70
C ASP A 32 -9.91 42.67 31.26
N GLU A 33 -9.48 43.09 32.45
CA GLU A 33 -8.56 42.32 33.31
C GLU A 33 -9.24 41.06 33.91
N LYS A 34 -10.27 40.53 33.24
CA LYS A 34 -10.96 39.33 33.67
C LYS A 34 -10.22 38.08 33.19
N GLN A 35 -9.43 37.55 34.14
CA GLN A 35 -9.59 36.16 34.58
C GLN A 35 -8.82 35.07 33.81
N PHE A 36 -7.50 35.22 33.68
CA PHE A 36 -6.59 34.14 33.24
C PHE A 36 -6.15 33.18 34.36
N LYS A 37 -7.02 32.86 35.33
CA LYS A 37 -6.52 32.27 36.59
C LYS A 37 -6.15 30.78 36.56
N GLU A 38 -6.56 30.00 35.57
CA GLU A 38 -6.20 28.56 35.46
C GLU A 38 -6.21 28.06 34.00
N GLN A 39 -5.22 28.48 33.19
CA GLN A 39 -5.04 27.87 31.85
C GLN A 39 -4.22 26.58 31.93
N PRO A 40 -4.49 25.58 31.09
CA PRO A 40 -3.66 24.38 31.00
C PRO A 40 -2.25 24.76 30.53
N VAL A 41 -1.23 24.16 31.15
CA VAL A 41 0.16 24.32 30.72
C VAL A 41 0.36 23.55 29.42
N ILE A 42 0.78 24.25 28.36
CA ILE A 42 1.11 23.64 27.07
C ILE A 42 2.62 23.64 26.93
N LEU A 43 3.20 22.43 26.78
CA LEU A 43 4.63 22.25 26.55
C LEU A 43 4.88 21.93 25.07
N PHE A 44 5.63 22.79 24.39
CA PHE A 44 6.05 22.57 23.00
C PHE A 44 7.44 21.95 22.96
N LEU A 45 7.54 20.71 22.47
CA LEU A 45 8.81 20.03 22.26
C LEU A 45 9.26 20.21 20.81
N LYS A 46 10.27 21.07 20.59
CA LYS A 46 10.84 21.35 19.26
C LYS A 46 12.01 20.44 18.86
N LYS A 47 12.47 19.57 19.76
CA LYS A 47 13.60 18.67 19.49
C LYS A 47 13.15 17.39 18.79
N HIS A 48 14.00 16.86 17.93
CA HIS A 48 13.90 15.47 17.50
C HIS A 48 14.23 14.57 18.69
N LEU A 49 13.33 13.64 18.99
CA LEU A 49 13.50 12.67 20.08
C LEU A 49 14.21 11.43 19.55
N THR A 50 15.16 10.90 20.32
CA THR A 50 15.66 9.54 20.05
C THR A 50 14.58 8.51 20.37
N SER A 51 14.76 7.27 19.92
CA SER A 51 13.84 6.18 20.24
C SER A 51 13.68 5.99 21.75
N GLU A 52 14.76 6.08 22.54
CA GLU A 52 14.74 5.95 23.99
C GLU A 52 13.98 7.09 24.68
N GLU A 53 14.15 8.32 24.16
CA GLU A 53 13.42 9.49 24.65
C GLU A 53 11.92 9.40 24.32
N LEU A 54 11.57 8.87 23.15
CA LEU A 54 10.19 8.65 22.76
C LEU A 54 9.51 7.59 23.64
N VAL A 55 10.19 6.48 23.94
CA VAL A 55 9.70 5.49 24.91
C VAL A 55 9.50 6.11 26.30
N SER A 56 10.45 6.96 26.72
CA SER A 56 10.34 7.67 27.99
C SER A 56 9.16 8.63 28.00
N LEU A 57 8.92 9.34 26.90
CA LEU A 57 7.78 10.23 26.73
C LEU A 57 6.46 9.46 26.81
N TYR A 58 6.31 8.38 26.05
CA TYR A 58 5.12 7.52 26.11
C TYR A 58 4.89 6.99 27.54
N SER A 59 5.94 6.61 28.24
CA SER A 59 5.82 6.10 29.62
C SER A 59 5.45 7.18 30.65
N SER A 60 5.60 8.47 30.31
CA SER A 60 5.37 9.60 31.20
C SER A 60 4.02 10.30 31.05
N VAL A 61 3.22 9.92 30.04
CA VAL A 61 1.93 10.54 29.73
C VAL A 61 0.77 9.62 30.09
N ASP A 62 -0.40 10.22 30.33
CA ASP A 62 -1.61 9.46 30.66
C ASP A 62 -2.41 9.01 29.43
N ALA A 63 -2.23 9.66 28.29
CA ALA A 63 -2.93 9.35 27.04
C ALA A 63 -2.18 9.89 25.81
N PHE A 64 -2.47 9.31 24.64
CA PHE A 64 -1.99 9.80 23.36
C PHE A 64 -3.15 10.23 22.46
N VAL A 65 -3.09 11.44 21.90
CA VAL A 65 -4.19 12.05 21.15
C VAL A 65 -3.70 12.47 19.78
N LEU A 66 -4.27 11.89 18.72
CA LEU A 66 -3.93 12.21 17.33
C LEU A 66 -5.22 12.25 16.47
N PRO A 67 -5.96 13.37 16.46
CA PRO A 67 -7.19 13.52 15.65
C PRO A 67 -6.83 13.83 14.19
N THR A 68 -6.20 12.88 13.51
CA THR A 68 -5.73 13.03 12.13
C THR A 68 -6.87 13.10 11.12
N LYS A 69 -6.67 13.85 10.03
CA LYS A 69 -7.59 13.92 8.89
C LYS A 69 -7.40 12.79 7.87
N GLY A 70 -6.28 12.07 7.99
CA GLY A 70 -5.88 10.98 7.12
C GLY A 70 -4.53 10.45 7.58
N GLU A 71 -4.48 9.15 7.87
CA GLU A 71 -3.25 8.41 8.13
C GLU A 71 -3.34 7.06 7.39
N GLY A 72 -2.26 6.59 6.80
CA GLY A 72 -2.06 5.19 6.42
C GLY A 72 -2.13 4.26 7.63
N TRP A 73 -1.01 4.06 8.34
CA TRP A 73 -0.94 3.01 9.37
C TRP A 73 -1.03 3.53 10.81
N GLY A 74 -0.64 4.76 11.09
CA GLY A 74 -0.66 5.31 12.46
C GLY A 74 0.46 4.77 13.33
N ARG A 75 1.70 4.80 12.86
CA ARG A 75 2.86 4.31 13.65
C ARG A 75 2.91 4.87 15.08
N PRO A 76 2.73 6.18 15.32
CA PRO A 76 2.72 6.70 16.68
C PRO A 76 1.55 6.18 17.54
N LEU A 77 0.40 5.87 16.92
CA LEU A 77 -0.76 5.33 17.62
C LEU A 77 -0.53 3.88 18.04
N ILE A 78 -0.02 3.04 17.13
CA ILE A 78 0.25 1.63 17.47
C ILE A 78 1.41 1.51 18.48
N GLU A 79 2.41 2.40 18.41
CA GLU A 79 3.48 2.51 19.41
C GLU A 79 2.91 2.88 20.79
N ALA A 80 2.01 3.88 20.87
CA ALA A 80 1.33 4.26 22.11
C ALA A 80 0.44 3.14 22.66
N MET A 81 -0.35 2.47 21.81
CA MET A 81 -1.18 1.32 22.20
C MET A 81 -0.32 0.15 22.71
N ALA A 82 0.82 -0.15 22.07
CA ALA A 82 1.75 -1.17 22.54
C ALA A 82 2.34 -0.85 23.93
N MET A 83 2.51 0.44 24.24
CA MET A 83 2.93 0.91 25.56
C MET A 83 1.80 0.86 26.61
N GLY A 84 0.57 0.50 26.21
CA GLY A 84 -0.59 0.44 27.10
C GLY A 84 -1.24 1.79 27.37
N LEU A 85 -0.98 2.80 26.54
CA LEU A 85 -1.64 4.10 26.66
C LEU A 85 -3.04 4.04 26.06
N PRO A 86 -4.05 4.66 26.70
CA PRO A 86 -5.28 4.97 26.00
C PRO A 86 -5.00 5.95 24.87
N VAL A 87 -5.55 5.65 23.70
CA VAL A 87 -5.38 6.45 22.49
C VAL A 87 -6.70 7.05 22.02
N ILE A 88 -6.65 8.29 21.54
CA ILE A 88 -7.77 9.00 20.93
C ILE A 88 -7.40 9.34 19.48
N SER A 89 -8.19 8.88 18.51
CA SER A 89 -7.98 9.22 17.10
C SER A 89 -9.27 9.20 16.29
N THR A 90 -9.22 9.69 15.06
CA THR A 90 -10.35 9.72 14.14
C THR A 90 -10.72 8.30 13.70
N ASN A 91 -12.01 7.98 13.66
CA ASN A 91 -12.53 6.71 13.14
C ASN A 91 -12.43 6.64 11.61
N TRP A 92 -11.20 6.61 11.08
CA TRP A 92 -10.95 6.71 9.65
C TRP A 92 -9.66 6.02 9.21
N SER A 93 -9.66 5.56 7.96
CA SER A 93 -8.48 5.01 7.27
C SER A 93 -7.89 3.78 7.96
N GLY A 94 -6.63 3.45 7.69
CA GLY A 94 -5.96 2.24 8.19
C GLY A 94 -5.83 2.17 9.72
N LEU A 95 -6.13 3.25 10.44
CA LEU A 95 -6.24 3.23 11.91
C LEU A 95 -7.34 2.26 12.37
N THR A 96 -8.41 2.14 11.60
CA THR A 96 -9.56 1.25 11.92
C THR A 96 -9.23 -0.24 11.79
N GLU A 97 -8.04 -0.58 11.30
CA GLU A 97 -7.55 -1.97 11.24
C GLU A 97 -7.24 -2.51 12.64
N PHE A 98 -6.77 -1.66 13.56
CA PHE A 98 -6.38 -2.07 14.91
C PHE A 98 -7.08 -1.28 16.02
N MET A 99 -7.69 -0.14 15.71
CA MET A 99 -8.45 0.67 16.66
C MET A 99 -9.95 0.31 16.60
N THR A 100 -10.51 -0.08 17.74
CA THR A 100 -11.93 -0.41 17.92
C THR A 100 -12.53 0.38 19.09
N SER A 101 -13.85 0.36 19.25
CA SER A 101 -14.55 0.97 20.38
C SER A 101 -14.17 0.38 21.74
N GLU A 102 -13.62 -0.84 21.75
CA GLU A 102 -13.24 -1.54 22.96
C GLU A 102 -11.81 -1.20 23.40
N ASN A 103 -10.91 -0.90 22.47
CA ASN A 103 -9.48 -0.72 22.76
C ASN A 103 -8.98 0.71 22.54
N SER A 104 -9.86 1.63 22.12
CA SER A 104 -9.50 3.00 21.83
C SER A 104 -10.70 3.94 21.89
N TYR A 105 -10.43 5.25 21.84
CA TYR A 105 -11.48 6.25 21.72
C TYR A 105 -11.53 6.81 20.29
N LEU A 106 -12.58 6.43 19.57
CA LEU A 106 -12.78 6.74 18.16
C LEU A 106 -13.63 8.01 17.98
N ILE A 107 -13.03 9.05 17.39
CA ILE A 107 -13.68 10.33 17.11
C ILE A 107 -14.44 10.25 15.77
N PRO A 108 -15.75 10.57 15.73
CA PRO A 108 -16.52 10.55 14.50
C PRO A 108 -16.09 11.65 13.54
N ILE A 109 -16.26 11.39 12.26
CA ILE A 109 -16.03 12.35 11.19
C ILE A 109 -17.25 13.26 11.09
N GLU A 110 -17.04 14.57 11.17
CA GLU A 110 -18.13 15.55 11.05
C GLU A 110 -18.33 15.95 9.58
N LYS A 111 -17.24 16.11 8.83
CA LYS A 111 -17.29 16.47 7.42
C LYS A 111 -16.08 15.94 6.65
N PHE A 112 -16.32 15.51 5.42
CA PHE A 112 -15.26 15.36 4.45
C PHE A 112 -15.00 16.72 3.78
N GLY A 113 -13.75 17.15 3.75
CA GLY A 113 -13.32 18.40 3.10
C GLY A 113 -12.30 18.14 2.01
N GLU A 114 -12.11 19.08 1.10
CA GLU A 114 -11.07 18.98 0.09
C GLU A 114 -9.68 18.92 0.75
N SER A 115 -8.86 17.98 0.27
CA SER A 115 -7.44 17.91 0.59
C SER A 115 -6.72 19.10 -0.04
N SER A 116 -5.80 19.76 0.67
CA SER A 116 -4.92 20.74 0.04
C SER A 116 -3.99 20.03 -0.96
N GLY A 117 -4.20 20.26 -2.26
CA GLY A 117 -3.38 19.71 -3.34
C GLY A 117 -4.19 19.22 -4.55
N ASN A 118 -3.52 18.98 -5.68
CA ASN A 118 -4.14 18.46 -6.92
C ASN A 118 -4.50 16.96 -6.85
N THR A 119 -4.96 16.49 -5.69
CA THR A 119 -5.39 15.11 -5.49
C THR A 119 -6.90 15.10 -5.29
N ASN A 120 -7.63 14.20 -5.96
CA ASN A 120 -9.05 13.95 -5.74
C ASN A 120 -9.34 13.29 -4.36
N HIS A 121 -8.51 13.57 -3.35
CA HIS A 121 -8.60 13.02 -2.01
C HIS A 121 -9.40 13.95 -1.10
N LEU A 122 -10.13 13.34 -0.17
CA LEU A 122 -10.90 14.06 0.84
C LEU A 122 -10.28 13.86 2.22
N TRP A 123 -10.21 14.94 2.99
CA TRP A 123 -9.85 14.94 4.39
C TRP A 123 -11.05 14.61 5.28
N ALA A 124 -10.90 13.61 6.14
CA ALA A 124 -11.88 13.27 7.15
C ALA A 124 -11.74 14.21 8.35
N ASN A 125 -12.50 15.30 8.40
CA ASN A 125 -12.40 16.25 9.52
C ASN A 125 -13.09 15.66 10.77
N PRO A 126 -12.34 15.41 11.85
CA PRO A 126 -12.91 14.87 13.08
C PRO A 126 -13.80 15.90 13.78
N SER A 127 -14.80 15.42 14.51
CA SER A 127 -15.65 16.27 15.34
C SER A 127 -14.87 16.86 16.51
N ILE A 128 -14.74 18.19 16.51
CA ILE A 128 -14.04 18.93 17.58
C ILE A 128 -14.78 18.79 18.90
N SER A 129 -16.11 18.92 18.89
CA SER A 129 -16.94 18.77 20.09
C SER A 129 -16.78 17.40 20.72
N LYS A 130 -16.77 16.33 19.90
CA LYS A 130 -16.60 14.97 20.43
C LYS A 130 -15.19 14.71 20.92
N LEU A 131 -14.17 15.26 20.27
CA LEU A 131 -12.79 15.20 20.74
C LEU A 131 -12.65 15.85 22.14
N GLN A 132 -13.22 17.04 22.33
CA GLN A 132 -13.20 17.73 23.62
C GLN A 132 -13.92 16.95 24.72
N GLU A 133 -15.11 16.41 24.44
CA GLU A 133 -15.86 15.57 25.37
C GLU A 133 -15.03 14.35 25.78
N THR A 134 -14.42 13.67 24.81
CA THR A 134 -13.61 12.47 25.02
C THR A 134 -12.35 12.76 25.85
N MET A 135 -11.63 13.85 25.54
CA MET A 135 -10.46 14.25 26.32
C MET A 135 -10.82 14.58 27.77
N ARG A 136 -11.95 15.27 28.00
CA ARG A 136 -12.45 15.56 29.35
C ARG A 136 -12.86 14.29 30.08
N HIS A 137 -13.56 13.39 29.41
CA HIS A 137 -13.97 12.10 29.97
C HIS A 137 -12.75 11.28 30.42
N LEU A 138 -11.73 11.18 29.58
CA LEU A 138 -10.50 10.45 29.92
C LEU A 138 -9.78 11.09 31.11
N TYR A 139 -9.68 12.42 31.13
CA TYR A 139 -9.08 13.16 32.24
C TYR A 139 -9.82 12.91 33.58
N THR A 140 -11.15 12.85 33.56
CA THR A 140 -11.95 12.61 34.78
C THR A 140 -12.05 11.14 35.17
N ASN A 141 -11.76 10.20 34.25
CA ASN A 141 -11.88 8.76 34.46
C ASN A 141 -10.57 8.02 34.10
N PRO A 142 -9.46 8.31 34.80
CA PRO A 142 -8.14 7.77 34.44
C PRO A 142 -8.05 6.24 34.55
N GLU A 143 -8.76 5.62 35.48
CA GLU A 143 -8.76 4.16 35.63
C GLU A 143 -9.45 3.45 34.46
N GLU A 144 -10.50 4.06 33.89
CA GLU A 144 -11.12 3.58 32.67
C GLU A 144 -10.14 3.69 31.48
N GLY A 145 -9.45 4.84 31.37
CA GLY A 145 -8.41 5.04 30.37
C GLY A 145 -7.29 3.99 30.45
N LYS A 146 -6.81 3.69 31.66
CA LYS A 146 -5.80 2.63 31.88
C LYS A 146 -6.31 1.27 31.44
N GLU A 147 -7.58 0.93 31.69
CA GLU A 147 -8.14 -0.34 31.26
C GLU A 147 -8.34 -0.42 29.73
N VAL A 148 -8.71 0.69 29.08
CA VAL A 148 -8.72 0.79 27.61
C VAL A 148 -7.31 0.59 27.06
N GLY A 149 -6.30 1.28 27.61
CA GLY A 149 -4.90 1.14 27.21
C GLY A 149 -4.35 -0.27 27.43
N ARG A 150 -4.73 -0.93 28.54
CA ARG A 150 -4.39 -2.35 28.80
C ARG A 150 -4.91 -3.25 27.69
N ARG A 151 -6.20 -3.11 27.31
CA ARG A 151 -6.80 -3.86 26.20
C ARG A 151 -6.15 -3.53 24.87
N ALA A 152 -5.81 -2.26 24.64
CA ALA A 152 -5.07 -1.83 23.45
C ALA A 152 -3.75 -2.60 23.31
N ARG A 153 -2.96 -2.65 24.38
CA ARG A 153 -1.70 -3.39 24.40
C ARG A 153 -1.90 -4.88 24.14
N GLU A 154 -2.87 -5.50 24.78
CA GLU A 154 -3.17 -6.93 24.57
C GLU A 154 -3.50 -7.22 23.10
N GLU A 155 -4.32 -6.40 22.46
CA GLU A 155 -4.67 -6.54 21.05
C GLU A 155 -3.47 -6.32 20.13
N ILE A 156 -2.64 -5.30 20.39
CA ILE A 156 -1.43 -5.03 19.60
C ILE A 156 -0.40 -6.15 19.75
N GLU A 157 -0.13 -6.62 20.96
CA GLU A 157 0.82 -7.72 21.17
C GLU A 157 0.35 -9.01 20.50
N ARG A 158 -0.97 -9.28 20.55
CA ARG A 158 -1.58 -10.48 19.99
C ARG A 158 -1.58 -10.54 18.47
N HIS A 159 -1.81 -9.41 17.79
CA HIS A 159 -2.04 -9.41 16.34
C HIS A 159 -0.96 -8.66 15.55
N TYR A 160 -0.29 -7.69 16.15
CA TYR A 160 0.58 -6.76 15.45
C TYR A 160 2.01 -6.72 15.99
N SER A 161 2.37 -7.65 16.87
CA SER A 161 3.77 -7.81 17.28
C SER A 161 4.64 -8.21 16.08
N GLN A 162 5.91 -7.82 16.12
CA GLN A 162 6.86 -8.10 15.05
C GLN A 162 6.89 -9.59 14.68
N LYS A 163 6.78 -10.47 15.68
CA LYS A 163 6.75 -11.92 15.47
C LYS A 163 5.54 -12.33 14.61
N VAL A 164 4.34 -11.90 15.00
CA VAL A 164 3.08 -12.26 14.30
C VAL A 164 3.11 -11.76 12.86
N VAL A 165 3.44 -10.49 12.66
CA VAL A 165 3.52 -9.89 11.31
C VAL A 165 4.57 -10.60 10.45
N THR A 166 5.73 -10.96 11.04
CA THR A 166 6.78 -11.69 10.30
C THR A 166 6.29 -13.07 9.87
N GLU A 167 5.58 -13.79 10.73
CA GLU A 167 5.02 -15.11 10.42
C GLU A 167 4.02 -15.02 9.25
N ASP A 168 3.12 -14.04 9.28
CA ASP A 168 2.14 -13.79 8.20
C ASP A 168 2.81 -13.46 6.86
N VAL A 169 3.81 -12.58 6.88
CA VAL A 169 4.56 -12.19 5.67
C VAL A 169 5.32 -13.39 5.11
N VAL A 170 6.01 -14.15 5.96
CA VAL A 170 6.76 -15.34 5.53
C VAL A 170 5.83 -16.40 4.95
N GLU A 171 4.68 -16.64 5.56
CA GLU A 171 3.68 -17.58 5.03
C GLU A 171 3.19 -17.12 3.65
N ARG A 172 2.92 -15.82 3.49
CA ARG A 172 2.47 -15.26 2.22
C ARG A 172 3.54 -15.40 1.14
N ILE A 173 4.80 -15.10 1.44
CA ILE A 173 5.93 -15.26 0.52
C ILE A 173 6.06 -16.73 0.09
N LYS A 174 6.01 -17.68 1.02
CA LYS A 174 6.06 -19.12 0.70
C LYS A 174 4.95 -19.55 -0.27
N LYS A 175 3.72 -19.07 -0.05
CA LYS A 175 2.58 -19.34 -0.95
C LYS A 175 2.80 -18.77 -2.36
N ILE A 176 3.38 -17.58 -2.46
CA ILE A 176 3.68 -16.93 -3.75
C ILE A 176 4.79 -17.70 -4.47
N VAL A 177 5.88 -18.03 -3.78
CA VAL A 177 7.00 -18.81 -4.35
C VAL A 177 6.50 -20.14 -4.91
N LYS A 178 5.71 -20.88 -4.13
CA LYS A 178 5.14 -22.17 -4.58
C LYS A 178 4.30 -22.02 -5.85
N ARG A 179 3.46 -20.98 -5.92
CA ARG A 179 2.64 -20.70 -7.10
C ARG A 179 3.49 -20.41 -8.33
N VAL A 180 4.52 -19.58 -8.17
CA VAL A 180 5.44 -19.24 -9.27
C VAL A 180 6.17 -20.49 -9.77
N GLU A 181 6.65 -21.35 -8.88
CA GLU A 181 7.29 -22.61 -9.26
C GLU A 181 6.34 -23.57 -10.01
N GLU A 182 5.08 -23.65 -9.60
CA GLU A 182 4.05 -24.45 -10.27
C GLU A 182 3.75 -23.90 -11.68
N GLU A 183 3.58 -22.58 -11.81
CA GLU A 183 3.37 -21.91 -13.10
C GLU A 183 4.58 -22.09 -14.05
N GLU A 184 5.81 -22.06 -13.54
CA GLU A 184 7.02 -22.28 -14.33
C GLU A 184 7.15 -23.74 -14.84
N LYS A 185 6.78 -24.72 -14.00
CA LYS A 185 6.74 -26.13 -14.38
C LYS A 185 5.69 -26.38 -15.46
N GLU A 186 4.50 -25.81 -15.30
CA GLU A 186 3.43 -25.94 -16.30
C GLU A 186 3.81 -25.29 -17.64
N LYS A 187 4.40 -24.08 -17.62
CA LYS A 187 4.91 -23.41 -18.83
C LYS A 187 5.99 -24.25 -19.54
N SER A 188 6.92 -24.84 -18.78
CA SER A 188 7.99 -25.69 -19.33
C SER A 188 7.43 -26.95 -19.99
N ALA A 189 6.50 -27.64 -19.32
CA ALA A 189 5.83 -28.83 -19.87
C ALA A 189 5.01 -28.51 -21.14
N ASN A 190 4.28 -27.40 -21.15
CA ASN A 190 3.53 -26.96 -22.33
C ASN A 190 4.45 -26.60 -23.51
N LEU A 191 5.62 -26.00 -23.25
CA LEU A 191 6.61 -25.72 -24.28
C LEU A 191 7.21 -27.00 -24.87
N GLU A 192 7.51 -27.99 -24.04
CA GLU A 192 8.01 -29.31 -24.49
C GLU A 192 6.97 -30.04 -25.34
N ASN A 193 5.71 -30.08 -24.89
CA ASN A 193 4.62 -30.70 -25.64
C ASN A 193 4.43 -30.03 -27.01
N LYS A 194 4.44 -28.69 -27.06
CA LYS A 194 4.32 -27.94 -28.32
C LYS A 194 5.47 -28.25 -29.29
N LYS A 195 6.71 -28.33 -28.79
CA LYS A 195 7.87 -28.72 -29.62
C LYS A 195 7.73 -30.14 -30.16
N ALA A 196 7.23 -31.07 -29.34
CA ALA A 196 7.00 -32.45 -29.75
C ALA A 196 5.91 -32.56 -30.84
N GLU A 197 4.82 -31.81 -30.70
CA GLU A 197 3.75 -31.74 -31.72
C GLU A 197 4.26 -31.14 -33.03
N GLU A 198 5.05 -30.06 -32.98
CA GLU A 198 5.67 -29.46 -34.16
C GLU A 198 6.63 -30.44 -34.87
N ALA A 199 7.46 -31.16 -34.11
CA ALA A 199 8.36 -32.18 -34.65
C ALA A 199 7.61 -33.36 -35.29
N LEU A 200 6.53 -33.83 -34.65
CA LEU A 200 5.67 -34.88 -35.21
C LEU A 200 5.01 -34.43 -36.52
N LYS A 201 4.56 -33.18 -36.60
CA LYS A 201 3.99 -32.59 -37.81
C LYS A 201 5.01 -32.49 -38.94
N GLN A 202 6.28 -32.23 -38.64
CA GLN A 202 7.36 -32.25 -39.63
C GLN A 202 7.67 -33.66 -40.15
N LEU A 203 7.66 -34.67 -39.26
CA LEU A 203 7.92 -36.07 -39.64
C LEU A 203 6.77 -36.71 -40.42
N THR A 204 5.53 -36.28 -40.17
CA THR A 204 4.33 -36.78 -40.83
C THR A 204 3.93 -35.97 -42.07
N ALA A 205 4.70 -34.93 -42.42
CA ALA A 205 4.49 -34.18 -43.65
C ALA A 205 4.72 -35.09 -44.88
N PRO A 206 3.82 -35.08 -45.88
CA PRO A 206 3.95 -35.95 -47.05
C PRO A 206 5.27 -35.66 -47.78
N CYS A 207 6.14 -36.68 -47.86
CA CYS A 207 7.41 -36.62 -48.55
C CYS A 207 7.13 -36.47 -50.06
N PHE A 208 7.17 -35.23 -50.56
CA PHE A 208 7.01 -34.97 -52.00
C PHE A 208 8.23 -35.53 -52.75
N SER A 209 8.02 -36.70 -53.37
CA SER A 209 8.82 -37.36 -54.41
C SER A 209 10.29 -36.91 -54.55
N ARG A 210 11.21 -37.61 -53.88
CA ARG A 210 12.62 -37.63 -54.29
C ARG A 210 12.69 -38.31 -55.65
N HIS A 211 12.85 -37.54 -56.71
CA HIS A 211 13.13 -38.07 -58.05
C HIS A 211 14.41 -38.89 -57.99
N VAL A 212 14.29 -40.23 -57.95
CA VAL A 212 15.37 -41.14 -58.32
C VAL A 212 15.57 -40.96 -59.81
N ARG A 213 16.52 -40.09 -60.19
CA ARG A 213 16.94 -39.93 -61.58
C ARG A 213 17.87 -41.10 -61.91
N ILE A 214 17.29 -42.21 -62.36
CA ILE A 214 18.04 -43.29 -63.02
C ILE A 214 18.61 -42.69 -64.30
N GLN A 215 19.93 -42.48 -64.37
CA GLN A 215 20.59 -42.27 -65.65
C GLN A 215 20.54 -43.60 -66.41
N GLN A 216 19.60 -43.71 -67.35
CA GLN A 216 19.68 -44.73 -68.38
C GLN A 216 20.62 -44.21 -69.47
N ASP A 217 21.78 -44.86 -69.58
CA ASP A 217 22.70 -44.71 -70.70
C ASP A 217 21.98 -44.99 -72.02
N LYS A 218 22.15 -44.07 -72.96
CA LYS A 218 21.60 -44.15 -74.31
C LYS A 218 22.48 -45.05 -75.17
N GLU A 219 22.17 -46.34 -75.21
CA GLU A 219 22.52 -47.16 -76.37
C GLU A 219 21.29 -47.27 -77.28
N LYS A 220 21.39 -46.66 -78.46
CA LYS A 220 20.41 -46.78 -79.55
C LYS A 220 20.58 -48.14 -80.22
N PRO A 221 19.48 -48.86 -80.51
CA PRO A 221 19.46 -49.80 -81.62
C PRO A 221 18.68 -49.25 -82.82
N ASN A 222 19.27 -49.43 -83.98
CA ASN A 222 18.73 -49.17 -85.32
C ASN A 222 17.33 -49.77 -85.52
N PHE A 223 16.45 -48.98 -86.14
CA PHE A 223 15.22 -49.47 -86.79
C PHE A 223 15.56 -50.33 -88.02
N PRO A 224 14.67 -51.27 -88.36
CA PRO A 224 14.15 -51.26 -89.72
C PRO A 224 12.61 -51.26 -89.80
N HIS A 225 12.18 -50.83 -90.98
CA HIS A 225 10.85 -50.42 -91.39
C HIS A 225 9.77 -51.52 -91.45
N SER A 226 8.53 -51.02 -91.52
CA SER A 226 7.30 -51.59 -92.11
C SER A 226 6.38 -52.39 -91.18
N PHE A 227 5.17 -51.86 -90.92
CA PHE A 227 3.94 -52.30 -91.60
C PHE A 227 2.72 -51.43 -91.21
N ARG A 228 1.82 -51.24 -92.18
CA ARG A 228 0.56 -50.47 -92.12
C ARG A 228 -0.58 -51.28 -91.49
N GLY A 229 -1.66 -50.59 -91.09
CA GLY A 229 -3.02 -51.13 -90.98
C GLY A 229 -3.76 -50.61 -89.74
N GLU A 230 -4.45 -49.48 -89.83
CA GLU A 230 -5.90 -49.36 -90.07
C GLU A 230 -6.76 -49.44 -88.79
N TYR A 231 -7.30 -48.29 -88.39
CA TYR A 231 -8.43 -48.14 -87.46
C TYR A 231 -9.73 -48.04 -88.26
N PRO A 232 -10.83 -48.64 -87.80
CA PRO A 232 -12.16 -48.13 -88.13
C PRO A 232 -12.93 -47.65 -86.89
N GLY A 233 -13.38 -46.40 -86.99
CA GLY A 233 -14.80 -46.10 -86.92
C GLY A 233 -15.48 -46.05 -85.56
N LYS A 234 -15.63 -44.83 -85.04
CA LYS A 234 -16.72 -44.45 -84.12
C LYS A 234 -18.07 -44.61 -84.82
N ILE A 235 -19.05 -45.22 -84.14
CA ILE A 235 -20.49 -45.00 -84.39
C ILE A 235 -21.19 -44.76 -83.04
N ASN A 236 -21.94 -43.67 -82.99
CA ASN A 236 -22.80 -43.21 -81.90
C ASN A 236 -23.99 -44.16 -81.65
N LYS A 237 -24.38 -44.32 -80.38
CA LYS A 237 -25.68 -43.89 -79.83
C LYS A 237 -25.62 -43.86 -78.31
#